data_AF-A0A897N6L1-F1
#
_entry.id   AF-A0A897N6L1-F1
#
_cell.length_a   1.000
_cell.length_b   1.000
_cell.length_c   1.000
_cell.angle_alpha   90.00
_cell.angle_beta   90.00
_cell.angle_gamma   90.00
#
_symmetry.space_group_name_H-M   'P 1'
#
loop_
_entity.id
_entity.type
_entity.pdbx_description
1 polymer ?
#
loop_
_entity_poly.entity_id
_entity_poly.type
_entity_poly.pdbx_seq_one_letter_code
_entity_poly.pdbx_strand_id
1 'polypeptide(L)'
;MPTVTYRCTNCLDHTLTREYDVSHFSIRCPNCGEFARFVHGGVLEQYEAFEESPPAELDWGRLGRMEKLVVAEKLVRQGKTLDDFEVEVDDGA
;
A
#
# COMPACT_ATOMS: atom_id res chain seq x y z
N MET A 1 17.59 -16.80 0.12
CA MET A 1 16.56 -16.07 0.89
C MET A 1 15.57 -15.49 -0.12
N PRO A 2 14.24 -15.52 0.14
CA PRO A 2 13.30 -14.86 -0.76
C PRO A 2 13.62 -13.37 -0.82
N THR A 3 13.49 -12.78 -2.00
CA THR A 3 13.66 -11.33 -2.18
C THR A 3 12.30 -10.70 -2.43
N VAL A 4 12.14 -9.47 -1.97
CA VAL A 4 10.91 -8.70 -2.05
C VAL A 4 11.15 -7.43 -2.84
N THR A 5 10.23 -7.12 -3.75
CA THR A 5 10.25 -5.91 -4.56
C THR A 5 9.46 -4.82 -3.87
N TYR A 6 9.98 -3.59 -3.89
CA TYR A 6 9.35 -2.41 -3.32
C TYR A 6 9.30 -1.31 -4.36
N ARG A 7 8.19 -0.58 -4.47
CA ARG A 7 8.01 0.49 -5.46
C ARG A 7 7.97 1.87 -4.80
N CYS A 8 8.65 2.83 -5.42
CA CYS A 8 8.63 4.22 -5.00
C CYS A 8 7.23 4.82 -5.13
N THR A 9 6.66 5.34 -4.04
CA THR A 9 5.32 5.93 -4.04
C THR A 9 5.23 7.32 -4.68
N ASN A 10 6.37 7.92 -5.03
CA ASN A 10 6.41 9.24 -5.65
C ASN A 10 6.40 9.14 -7.19
N CYS A 11 7.35 8.41 -7.77
CA CYS A 11 7.41 8.28 -9.24
C CYS A 11 6.65 7.07 -9.78
N LEU A 12 6.39 6.03 -8.97
CA LEU A 12 5.83 4.74 -9.39
C LEU A 12 6.65 4.00 -10.47
N ASP A 13 7.70 4.60 -11.04
CA ASP A 13 8.51 3.96 -12.08
C ASP A 13 9.61 3.06 -11.50
N HIS A 14 10.16 3.40 -10.35
CA HIS A 14 11.34 2.73 -9.81
C HIS A 14 11.02 1.73 -8.70
N THR A 15 11.64 0.55 -8.81
CA THR A 15 11.55 -0.52 -7.81
C THR A 15 12.91 -0.92 -7.26
N LEU A 16 12.94 -1.33 -5.99
CA LEU A 16 14.11 -1.88 -5.32
C LEU A 16 13.80 -3.29 -4.82
N THR A 17 14.73 -4.22 -5.01
CA THR A 17 14.63 -5.58 -4.50
C THR A 17 15.52 -5.74 -3.26
N ARG A 18 14.98 -6.28 -2.17
CA ARG A 18 15.67 -6.44 -0.88
C ARG A 18 15.43 -7.84 -0.30
N GLU A 19 16.32 -8.28 0.59
CA GLU A 19 16.24 -9.58 1.27
C GLU A 19 15.38 -9.55 2.54
N TYR A 20 15.11 -8.36 3.09
CA TYR A 20 14.19 -8.19 4.22
C TYR A 20 12.78 -7.90 3.73
N ASP A 21 11.80 -8.47 4.44
CA ASP A 21 10.37 -8.34 4.18
C ASP A 21 9.74 -7.41 5.24
N VAL A 22 9.53 -6.15 4.87
CA VAL A 22 8.90 -5.11 5.67
C VAL A 22 7.76 -4.48 4.87
N SER A 23 6.88 -3.72 5.53
CA SER A 23 5.76 -3.05 4.86
C SER A 23 6.23 -1.96 3.90
N HIS A 24 7.17 -1.14 4.39
CA HIS A 24 7.77 -0.07 3.64
C HIS A 24 9.06 0.40 4.28
N PHE A 25 9.84 1.18 3.53
CA PHE A 25 10.95 1.95 4.04
C PHE A 25 11.01 3.31 3.32
N SER A 26 11.73 4.28 3.89
CA SER A 26 11.93 5.58 3.26
C SER A 26 13.40 5.79 2.94
N ILE A 27 13.70 6.04 1.68
CA ILE A 27 15.03 6.44 1.22
C ILE A 27 14.89 7.46 0.10
N ARG A 28 16.01 8.09 -0.29
CA ARG A 28 16.05 8.87 -1.52
C ARG A 28 15.90 7.92 -2.71
N CYS A 29 14.88 8.13 -3.53
CA CYS A 29 14.67 7.36 -4.75
C CYS A 29 15.83 7.65 -5.72
N PRO A 30 16.54 6.62 -6.22
CA PRO A 30 17.64 6.82 -7.15
C PRO A 30 17.15 7.23 -8.55
N ASN A 31 15.84 7.11 -8.83
CA ASN A 31 15.25 7.53 -10.10
C ASN A 31 14.78 8.99 -10.07
N CYS A 32 13.82 9.33 -9.19
CA CYS A 32 13.26 10.68 -9.16
C CYS A 32 13.99 11.64 -8.20
N GLY A 33 14.98 11.18 -7.44
CA GLY A 33 15.76 12.01 -6.51
C GLY A 33 15.01 12.43 -5.24
N GLU A 34 13.71 12.16 -5.15
CA GLU A 34 12.88 12.52 -3.99
C GLU A 34 13.08 11.59 -2.80
N PHE A 35 12.95 12.13 -1.60
CA PHE A 35 12.88 11.30 -0.39
C PHE A 35 11.47 10.71 -0.30
N ALA A 36 11.35 9.45 -0.67
CA ALA A 36 10.06 8.80 -0.88
C ALA A 36 9.95 7.51 -0.08
N ARG A 37 8.71 7.12 0.19
CA ARG A 37 8.39 5.80 0.73
C ARG A 37 8.45 4.78 -0.41
N PHE A 38 9.05 3.63 -0.12
CA PHE A 38 9.04 2.45 -0.97
C PHE A 38 8.14 1.42 -0.31
N VAL A 39 7.02 1.10 -0.96
CA VAL A 39 5.99 0.18 -0.44
C VAL A 39 6.19 -1.20 -1.04
N HIS A 40 5.93 -2.24 -0.24
CA HIS A 40 5.98 -3.63 -0.65
C HIS A 40 5.16 -3.88 -1.94
N GLY A 41 5.72 -4.63 -2.90
CA GLY A 41 5.16 -4.84 -4.23
C GLY A 41 3.75 -5.41 -4.21
N GLY A 42 3.53 -6.52 -3.48
CA GLY A 42 2.20 -7.11 -3.36
C GLY A 42 1.16 -6.19 -2.71
N VAL A 43 1.59 -5.26 -1.85
CA VAL A 43 0.67 -4.28 -1.22
C VAL A 43 0.24 -3.25 -2.24
N LEU A 44 1.16 -2.83 -3.10
CA LEU A 44 0.83 -1.90 -4.16
C LEU A 44 0.00 -2.56 -5.26
N GLU A 45 0.29 -3.80 -5.65
CA GLU A 45 -0.53 -4.58 -6.59
C GLU A 45 -1.97 -4.72 -6.08
N GLN A 46 -2.16 -5.03 -4.79
CA GLN A 46 -3.48 -5.11 -4.18
C GLN A 46 -4.18 -3.74 -4.14
N TYR A 47 -3.43 -2.67 -3.86
CA TYR A 47 -3.95 -1.29 -3.92
C TYR A 47 -4.43 -0.95 -5.33
N GLU A 48 -3.60 -1.20 -6.36
CA GLU A 48 -3.93 -0.92 -7.77
C GLU A 48 -5.14 -1.72 -8.22
N ALA A 49 -5.21 -3.02 -7.85
CA ALA A 49 -6.37 -3.86 -8.15
C ALA A 49 -7.68 -3.32 -7.55
N PHE A 50 -7.65 -2.75 -6.35
CA PHE A 50 -8.81 -2.12 -5.73
C PHE A 50 -9.12 -0.72 -6.27
N GLU A 51 -8.11 0.02 -6.75
CA GLU A 51 -8.37 1.27 -7.48
C GLU A 51 -9.06 0.99 -8.82
N GLU A 52 -8.68 -0.08 -9.51
CA GLU A 52 -9.31 -0.50 -10.77
C GLU A 52 -10.69 -1.13 -10.54
N SER A 53 -10.83 -1.95 -9.50
CA SER A 53 -12.07 -2.65 -9.16
C SER A 53 -12.31 -2.60 -7.65
N PRO A 54 -12.94 -1.53 -7.14
CA PRO A 54 -13.22 -1.38 -5.72
C PRO A 54 -14.00 -2.57 -5.14
N PRO A 55 -13.64 -3.05 -3.95
CA PRO A 55 -14.40 -4.09 -3.26
C PRO A 55 -15.82 -3.60 -2.90
N ALA A 56 -16.81 -4.50 -2.98
CA ALA A 56 -18.20 -4.16 -2.64
C ALA A 56 -18.46 -4.05 -1.13
N GLU A 57 -17.67 -4.77 -0.33
CA GLU A 57 -17.84 -4.91 1.12
C GLU A 57 -17.21 -3.75 1.91
N LEU A 58 -16.40 -2.92 1.24
CA LEU A 58 -15.68 -1.81 1.85
C LEU A 58 -15.88 -0.56 0.99
N ASP A 59 -16.28 0.56 1.59
CA ASP A 59 -16.40 1.84 0.88
C ASP A 59 -15.00 2.42 0.58
N TRP A 60 -14.34 1.82 -0.40
CA TRP A 60 -12.99 2.17 -0.82
C TRP A 60 -12.90 3.62 -1.31
N GLY A 61 -13.98 4.16 -1.87
CA GLY A 61 -14.03 5.53 -2.36
C GLY A 61 -13.92 6.59 -1.25
N ARG A 62 -14.34 6.26 -0.03
CA ARG A 62 -14.21 7.13 1.15
C ARG A 62 -12.82 7.17 1.75
N LEU A 63 -12.00 6.13 1.52
CA LEU A 63 -10.68 6.03 2.11
C LEU A 63 -9.68 6.97 1.43
N GLY A 64 -8.91 7.68 2.23
CA GLY A 64 -7.73 8.40 1.80
C GLY A 64 -6.63 7.44 1.33
N ARG A 65 -5.68 7.95 0.53
CA ARG A 65 -4.58 7.16 -0.04
C ARG A 65 -3.82 6.33 1.00
N MET A 66 -3.54 6.91 2.16
CA MET A 66 -2.80 6.20 3.22
C MET A 66 -3.62 5.08 3.85
N GLU A 67 -4.92 5.29 4.06
CA GLU A 67 -5.82 4.28 4.62
C GLU A 67 -5.97 3.10 3.66
N LYS A 68 -6.15 3.38 2.37
CA LYS A 68 -6.14 2.38 1.30
C LYS A 68 -4.87 1.51 1.32
N LEU A 69 -3.70 2.13 1.44
CA LEU A 69 -2.43 1.40 1.54
C LEU A 69 -2.35 0.55 2.83
N VAL A 70 -2.93 1.01 3.95
CA VAL A 70 -3.00 0.24 5.20
C VAL A 70 -3.91 -0.97 5.07
N VAL A 71 -5.07 -0.84 4.39
CA VAL A 71 -5.96 -1.97 4.10
C VAL A 71 -5.23 -3.02 3.26
N ALA A 72 -4.63 -2.61 2.14
CA ALA A 72 -3.87 -3.51 1.27
C ALA A 72 -2.71 -4.22 2.01
N GLU A 73 -1.99 -3.49 2.87
CA GLU A 73 -0.92 -4.03 3.72
C GLU A 73 -1.43 -5.14 4.65
N LYS A 74 -2.56 -4.90 5.32
CA LYS A 74 -3.17 -5.84 6.26
C LYS A 74 -3.69 -7.09 5.54
N LEU A 75 -4.31 -6.93 4.37
CA LEU A 75 -4.79 -8.06 3.56
C LEU A 75 -3.63 -8.95 3.09
N VAL A 76 -2.61 -8.34 2.48
CA VAL A 76 -1.52 -9.08 1.80
C VAL A 76 -0.55 -9.71 2.80
N ARG A 77 -0.22 -8.99 3.89
CA ARG A 77 0.90 -9.37 4.77
C ARG A 77 0.48 -9.80 6.16
N GLN A 78 -0.76 -9.51 6.58
CA GLN A 78 -1.23 -9.79 7.95
C GLN A 78 -2.39 -10.79 8.00
N GLY A 79 -2.79 -11.36 6.86
CA GLY A 79 -3.84 -12.38 6.78
C GLY A 79 -5.23 -11.87 7.17
N LYS A 80 -5.46 -10.56 7.07
CA LYS A 80 -6.76 -9.93 7.30
C LYS A 80 -7.69 -10.13 6.11
N THR A 81 -9.00 -10.10 6.35
CA THR A 81 -10.03 -10.10 5.30
C THR A 81 -10.72 -8.75 5.25
N LEU A 82 -11.58 -8.51 4.24
CA LEU A 82 -12.33 -7.26 4.14
C LEU A 82 -13.28 -7.06 5.33
N ASP A 83 -13.78 -8.14 5.93
CA ASP A 83 -14.63 -8.10 7.13
C ASP A 83 -13.92 -7.56 8.39
N ASP A 84 -12.59 -7.52 8.40
CA ASP A 84 -11.82 -6.95 9.51
C ASP A 84 -11.80 -5.41 9.51
N PHE A 85 -12.43 -4.75 8.52
CA PHE A 85 -12.39 -3.31 8.33
C PHE A 85 -13.78 -2.69 8.44
N GLU A 86 -13.86 -1.57 9.14
CA GLU A 86 -15.05 -0.74 9.23
C GLU A 86 -14.68 0.70 8.85
N VAL A 87 -15.51 1.36 8.03
CA VAL A 87 -15.31 2.76 7.64
C VAL A 87 -16.15 3.63 8.56
N GLU A 88 -15.51 4.17 9.60
CA GLU A 88 -16.14 5.13 10.50
C GLU A 88 -16.18 6.53 9.85
N VAL A 89 -17.31 7.22 10.01
CA VAL A 89 -17.45 8.62 9.58
C VAL A 89 -16.96 9.49 10.72
N ASP A 90 -15.82 10.16 10.55
CA ASP A 90 -15.41 11.24 11.44
C ASP A 90 -16.30 12.46 11.15
N ASP A 91 -17.45 12.52 11.82
CA ASP A 91 -18.28 13.73 11.90
C ASP A 91 -17.54 14.72 12.80
N GLY A 92 -16.54 15.39 12.22
CA GLY A 92 -15.64 16.31 12.92
C GLY A 92 -16.40 17.24 13.88
N ALA A 93 -16.15 17.05 15.18
CA ALA A 93 -16.66 17.89 16.26
C ALA A 93 -15.69 19.01 16.63
#